data_AF-A0A534XHQ2-F1
#
_entry.id   AF-A0A534XHQ2-F1
#
_cell.length_a   1.000
_cell.length_b   1.000
_cell.length_c   1.000
_cell.angle_alpha   90.00
_cell.angle_beta   90.00
_cell.angle_gamma   90.00
#
_symmetry.space_group_name_H-M   'P 1'
#
loop_
_entity.id
_entity.type
_entity.pdbx_description
1 polymer ?
#
loop_
_entity_poly.entity_id
_entity_poly.type
_entity_poly.pdbx_seq_one_letter_code
_entity_poly.pdbx_strand_id
1 'polypeptide(L)'
;MRSKSLTRSLGVLALAGLVVVLVPAAAPAGWTDFEEKITVEGNVPIGLGGVWFLVAQTHLAEGRYRTFPELLRVSQGNHAGLGIHLLDVSLPEEIAEAVKTANKQFTPWTPSAAELTALARRWSKLPRAPKKDPTTDLLLGQVLFTVAAPERFEQVFPRQDEALKHVLADSAVSLQIVENYRPLPVPPQPSGVVITQVMERKSIYGVKKVSSAVLEGDHVTGFIAAGPGFPIPLNFRGTFRMYCLTSCARGTVAPTKTTRPRPPGQGRGRT
;
A
#
# COMPACT_ATOMS: atom_id res chain seq x y z
N MET A 1 -0.56 33.96 -72.12
CA MET A 1 0.58 34.72 -71.56
C MET A 1 0.45 34.76 -70.04
N ARG A 2 1.50 34.30 -69.33
CA ARG A 2 1.96 34.60 -67.93
C ARG A 2 0.91 34.63 -66.80
N SER A 3 0.83 33.67 -65.87
CA SER A 3 1.77 33.25 -64.79
C SER A 3 1.78 34.14 -63.54
N LYS A 4 1.72 33.44 -62.37
CA LYS A 4 2.09 33.75 -60.97
C LYS A 4 0.92 34.01 -60.02
N SER A 5 0.90 33.58 -58.75
CA SER A 5 1.65 32.59 -57.94
C SER A 5 1.10 32.72 -56.50
N LEU A 6 0.87 31.58 -55.83
CA LEU A 6 0.91 31.30 -54.38
C LEU A 6 0.80 32.43 -53.35
N THR A 7 -0.11 32.27 -52.39
CA THR A 7 0.30 32.12 -50.97
C THR A 7 -0.75 31.32 -50.18
N ARG A 8 -0.36 30.12 -49.73
CA ARG A 8 -1.07 29.35 -48.69
C ARG A 8 -0.63 29.90 -47.34
N SER A 9 -1.58 30.34 -46.50
CA SER A 9 -1.31 30.56 -45.07
C SER A 9 -1.93 29.41 -44.28
N LEU A 10 -1.09 28.45 -43.88
CA LEU A 10 -1.40 27.50 -42.82
C LEU A 10 -1.51 28.28 -41.50
N GLY A 11 -2.72 28.39 -40.96
CA GLY A 11 -2.91 28.79 -39.56
C GLY A 11 -2.56 27.61 -38.66
N VAL A 12 -1.41 27.70 -37.99
CA VAL A 12 -1.05 26.79 -36.89
C VAL A 12 -1.93 27.14 -35.70
N LEU A 13 -2.96 26.34 -35.44
CA LEU A 13 -3.69 26.36 -34.18
C LEU A 13 -2.78 25.78 -33.09
N ALA A 14 -2.16 26.67 -32.31
CA ALA A 14 -1.46 26.30 -31.10
C ALA A 14 -2.49 25.77 -30.08
N LEU A 15 -2.51 24.44 -29.89
CA LEU A 15 -3.22 23.80 -28.79
C LEU A 15 -2.52 24.22 -27.49
N ALA A 16 -3.07 25.20 -26.80
CA ALA A 16 -2.66 25.52 -25.44
C ALA A 16 -3.07 24.35 -24.53
N GLY A 17 -2.10 23.47 -24.23
CA GLY A 17 -2.27 22.41 -23.25
C GLY A 17 -2.51 23.02 -21.88
N LEU A 18 -3.76 22.96 -21.41
CA LEU A 18 -4.13 23.28 -20.04
C LEU A 18 -3.49 22.26 -19.11
N VAL A 19 -2.32 22.59 -18.55
CA VAL A 19 -1.76 21.88 -17.40
C VAL A 19 -2.66 22.21 -16.22
N VAL A 20 -3.67 21.37 -15.98
CA VAL A 20 -4.45 21.42 -14.74
C VAL A 20 -3.53 20.92 -13.63
N VAL A 21 -2.93 21.85 -12.90
CA VAL A 21 -2.31 21.55 -11.60
C VAL A 21 -3.46 21.19 -10.66
N LEU A 22 -3.78 19.90 -10.59
CA LEU A 22 -4.72 19.36 -9.62
C LEU A 22 -4.08 19.47 -8.23
N VAL A 23 -4.55 20.44 -7.45
CA VAL A 23 -4.30 20.49 -6.01
C VAL A 23 -4.99 19.25 -5.41
N PRO A 24 -4.26 18.32 -4.78
CA PRO A 24 -4.89 17.18 -4.12
C PRO A 24 -5.82 17.69 -3.03
N ALA A 25 -7.07 17.24 -3.06
CA ALA A 25 -8.02 17.51 -1.99
C ALA A 25 -7.41 17.03 -0.66
N ALA A 26 -7.25 17.96 0.28
CA ALA A 26 -6.70 17.67 1.59
C ALA A 26 -7.50 16.55 2.28
N ALA A 27 -6.78 15.63 2.94
CA ALA A 27 -7.37 14.63 3.81
C ALA A 27 -8.37 15.30 4.77
N PRO A 28 -9.52 14.67 5.10
CA PRO A 28 -10.40 15.22 6.12
C PRO A 28 -9.60 15.40 7.41
N ALA A 29 -9.55 16.65 7.90
CA ALA A 29 -8.79 17.01 9.09
C ALA A 29 -9.15 16.09 10.27
N GLY A 30 -8.16 15.46 10.90
CA GLY A 30 -8.32 14.85 12.23
C GLY A 30 -7.76 13.44 12.45
N TRP A 31 -7.30 12.72 11.42
CA TRP A 31 -6.81 11.34 11.59
C TRP A 31 -5.29 11.20 11.72
N THR A 32 -4.52 12.11 11.13
CA THR A 32 -3.06 12.03 11.02
C THR A 32 -2.42 13.39 11.29
N ASP A 33 -1.20 13.39 11.85
CA ASP A 33 -0.34 14.59 12.00
C ASP A 33 0.86 14.55 11.04
N PHE A 34 0.82 13.67 10.03
CA PHE A 34 1.90 13.45 9.07
C PHE A 34 1.44 13.64 7.63
N GLU A 35 2.39 13.93 6.76
CA GLU A 35 2.12 14.10 5.33
C GLU A 35 1.87 12.74 4.67
N GLU A 36 0.86 12.68 3.79
CA GLU A 36 0.55 11.50 3.00
C GLU A 36 0.58 11.83 1.52
N LYS A 37 1.19 10.95 0.70
CA LYS A 37 1.13 11.03 -0.77
C LYS A 37 0.71 9.71 -1.33
N ILE A 38 -0.09 9.75 -2.38
CA ILE A 38 -0.61 8.56 -3.04
C ILE A 38 -0.31 8.66 -4.52
N THR A 39 0.30 7.61 -5.06
CA THR A 39 0.50 7.42 -6.50
C THR A 39 -0.26 6.18 -6.93
N VAL A 40 -1.03 6.29 -8.02
CA VAL A 40 -1.74 5.15 -8.62
C VAL A 40 -1.21 4.98 -10.05
N GLU A 41 -0.70 3.78 -10.33
CA GLU A 41 -0.01 3.45 -11.57
C GLU A 41 -0.75 2.34 -12.32
N GLY A 42 -1.32 2.68 -13.47
CA GLY A 42 -2.09 1.74 -14.30
C GLY A 42 -3.55 1.61 -13.88
N ASN A 43 -4.24 0.61 -14.45
CA ASN A 43 -5.68 0.42 -14.25
C ASN A 43 -5.91 -0.64 -13.19
N VAL A 44 -6.04 -0.22 -11.93
CA VAL A 44 -6.25 -1.12 -10.79
C VAL A 44 -7.52 -1.97 -11.00
N PRO A 45 -7.39 -3.31 -11.13
CA PRO A 45 -8.49 -4.16 -11.59
C PRO A 45 -9.47 -4.56 -10.47
N ILE A 46 -9.26 -4.06 -9.24
CA ILE A 46 -10.06 -4.39 -8.06
C ILE A 46 -10.49 -3.12 -7.31
N GLY A 47 -11.67 -3.18 -6.69
CA GLY A 47 -12.11 -2.12 -5.80
C GLY A 47 -11.38 -2.17 -4.47
N LEU A 48 -10.65 -1.10 -4.13
CA LEU A 48 -9.93 -0.98 -2.84
C LEU A 48 -10.65 -0.10 -1.82
N GLY A 49 -11.73 0.60 -2.20
CA GLY A 49 -12.47 1.48 -1.29
C GLY A 49 -12.96 0.71 -0.06
N GLY A 50 -12.94 1.33 1.12
CA GLY A 50 -13.34 0.75 2.39
C GLY A 50 -12.40 1.11 3.54
N VAL A 51 -12.66 0.55 4.73
CA VAL A 51 -11.70 0.56 5.85
C VAL A 51 -11.14 -0.84 6.00
N TRP A 52 -9.82 -0.95 6.04
CA TRP A 52 -9.09 -2.19 6.02
C TRP A 52 -8.19 -2.32 7.24
N PHE A 53 -8.23 -3.48 7.89
CA PHE A 53 -7.25 -3.88 8.89
C PHE A 53 -6.21 -4.78 8.23
N LEU A 54 -5.04 -4.23 7.94
CA LEU A 54 -3.90 -4.93 7.37
C LEU A 54 -3.14 -5.64 8.48
N VAL A 55 -2.87 -6.93 8.31
CA VAL A 55 -2.09 -7.75 9.23
C VAL A 55 -0.98 -8.41 8.42
N ALA A 56 0.23 -7.89 8.55
CA ALA A 56 1.42 -8.44 7.90
C ALA A 56 2.19 -9.36 8.86
N GLN A 57 2.39 -10.61 8.47
CA GLN A 57 3.16 -11.61 9.22
C GLN A 57 4.54 -11.76 8.60
N THR A 58 5.51 -11.05 9.15
CA THR A 58 6.89 -11.03 8.68
C THR A 58 7.67 -12.20 9.25
N HIS A 59 8.22 -13.04 8.38
CA HIS A 59 9.09 -14.15 8.74
C HIS A 59 10.52 -13.65 9.01
N LEU A 60 11.00 -13.83 10.24
CA LEU A 60 12.33 -13.39 10.66
C LEU A 60 13.39 -14.49 10.49
N ALA A 61 13.00 -15.72 10.83
CA ALA A 61 13.79 -16.94 10.75
C ALA A 61 12.82 -18.12 10.88
N GLU A 62 13.30 -19.35 10.66
CA GLU A 62 12.47 -20.56 10.75
C GLU A 62 11.62 -20.59 12.04
N GLY A 63 10.30 -20.65 11.87
CA GLY A 63 9.33 -20.67 12.97
C GLY A 63 9.16 -19.35 13.74
N ARG A 64 9.86 -18.27 13.37
CA ARG A 64 9.86 -16.98 14.08
C ARG A 64 9.24 -15.87 13.23
N TYR A 65 8.20 -15.25 13.76
CA TYR A 65 7.41 -14.23 13.09
C TYR A 65 7.31 -12.94 13.90
N ARG A 66 7.07 -11.83 13.20
CA ARG A 66 6.54 -10.60 13.78
C ARG A 66 5.32 -10.15 12.99
N THR A 67 4.32 -9.70 13.72
CA THR A 67 3.07 -9.19 13.18
C THR A 67 3.05 -7.67 13.24
N PHE A 68 2.72 -7.04 12.11
CA PHE A 68 2.55 -5.61 11.97
C PHE A 68 1.11 -5.30 11.56
N PRO A 69 0.25 -4.89 12.51
CA PRO A 69 -1.10 -4.46 12.21
C PRO A 69 -1.15 -2.98 11.81
N GLU A 70 -1.91 -2.66 10.78
CA GLU A 70 -2.18 -1.30 10.32
C GLU A 70 -3.66 -1.12 10.00
N LEU A 71 -4.18 0.09 10.22
CA LEU A 71 -5.54 0.43 9.87
C LEU A 71 -5.52 1.45 8.74
N LEU A 72 -6.07 1.06 7.58
CA LEU A 72 -6.09 1.88 6.39
C LEU A 72 -7.53 2.31 6.07
N ARG A 73 -7.72 3.57 5.69
CA ARG A 73 -8.96 4.06 5.10
C ARG A 73 -8.71 4.37 3.64
N VAL A 74 -9.49 3.74 2.77
CA VAL A 74 -9.42 3.93 1.33
C VAL A 74 -10.74 4.54 0.85
N SER A 75 -10.67 5.72 0.26
CA SER A 75 -11.80 6.41 -0.37
C SER A 75 -11.68 6.31 -1.89
N GLN A 76 -12.81 6.06 -2.57
CA GLN A 76 -12.88 6.26 -4.01
C GLN A 76 -13.19 7.73 -4.27
N GLY A 77 -12.22 8.47 -4.80
CA GLY A 77 -12.45 9.82 -5.29
C GLY A 77 -13.19 9.79 -6.63
N ASN A 78 -13.99 10.82 -6.90
CA ASN A 78 -14.62 10.96 -8.21
C ASN A 78 -13.57 11.39 -9.25
N HIS A 79 -13.57 10.70 -10.39
CA HIS A 79 -12.85 10.99 -11.65
C HIS A 79 -11.31 10.89 -11.73
N ALA A 80 -10.52 10.78 -10.65
CA ALA A 80 -9.06 10.55 -10.80
C ALA A 80 -8.25 10.04 -9.58
N GLY A 81 -8.78 9.85 -8.37
CA GLY A 81 -7.91 9.67 -7.20
C GLY A 81 -8.40 8.63 -6.21
N LEU A 82 -7.69 7.52 -6.08
CA LEU A 82 -7.77 6.71 -4.87
C LEU A 82 -7.20 7.53 -3.70
N GLY A 83 -8.00 7.77 -2.66
CA GLY A 83 -7.50 8.34 -1.40
C GLY A 83 -7.13 7.19 -0.46
N ILE A 84 -5.91 7.15 0.07
CA ILE A 84 -5.49 6.18 1.08
C ILE A 84 -4.94 6.95 2.28
N HIS A 85 -5.41 6.61 3.47
CA HIS A 85 -4.93 7.15 4.74
C HIS A 85 -4.51 6.00 5.66
N LEU A 86 -3.33 6.11 6.27
CA LEU A 86 -2.94 5.31 7.42
C LEU A 86 -3.53 5.96 8.67
N LEU A 87 -4.29 5.22 9.48
CA LEU A 87 -4.88 5.74 10.70
C LEU A 87 -3.90 5.54 11.88
N ASP A 88 -3.32 6.63 12.38
CA ASP A 88 -2.47 6.63 13.57
C ASP A 88 -3.30 6.73 14.86
N VAL A 89 -3.87 5.58 15.20
CA VAL A 89 -4.79 5.40 16.32
C VAL A 89 -4.33 4.27 17.22
N SER A 90 -4.69 4.33 18.50
CA SER A 90 -4.47 3.20 19.40
C SER A 90 -5.46 2.09 19.04
N LEU A 91 -4.94 0.91 18.73
CA LEU A 91 -5.77 -0.29 18.60
C LEU A 91 -6.43 -0.60 19.94
N PRO A 92 -7.59 -1.29 19.93
CA PRO A 92 -8.18 -1.80 21.16
C PRO A 92 -7.18 -2.61 21.98
N GLU A 93 -7.22 -2.46 23.30
CA GLU A 93 -6.27 -3.09 24.23
C GLU A 93 -6.17 -4.61 24.02
N GLU A 94 -7.32 -5.26 23.77
CA GLU A 94 -7.37 -6.69 23.51
C GLU A 94 -6.50 -7.10 22.30
N ILE A 95 -6.57 -6.32 21.21
CA ILE A 95 -5.77 -6.55 20.01
C ILE A 95 -4.32 -6.15 20.25
N ALA A 96 -4.08 -5.00 20.89
CA ALA A 96 -2.73 -4.47 21.13
C ALA A 96 -1.90 -5.42 22.00
N GLU A 97 -2.45 -5.94 23.10
CA GLU A 97 -1.74 -6.86 23.98
C GLU A 97 -1.58 -8.25 23.35
N ALA A 98 -2.54 -8.72 22.54
CA ALA A 98 -2.41 -9.97 21.80
C ALA A 98 -1.26 -9.90 20.78
N VAL A 99 -1.19 -8.82 19.99
CA VAL A 99 -0.10 -8.57 19.04
C VAL A 99 1.24 -8.45 19.76
N LYS A 100 1.30 -7.68 20.84
CA LYS A 100 2.51 -7.52 21.65
C LYS A 100 3.00 -8.84 22.24
N THR A 101 2.10 -9.67 22.75
CA THR A 101 2.43 -11.00 23.29
C THR A 101 2.97 -11.91 22.19
N ALA A 102 2.31 -11.97 21.04
CA ALA A 102 2.76 -12.76 19.90
C ALA A 102 4.14 -12.29 19.40
N ASN A 103 4.36 -10.99 19.29
CA ASN A 103 5.64 -10.41 18.87
C ASN A 103 6.77 -10.66 19.87
N LYS A 104 6.48 -10.69 21.18
CA LYS A 104 7.46 -11.07 22.22
C LYS A 104 7.84 -12.55 22.11
N GLN A 105 6.88 -13.40 21.77
CA GLN A 105 7.07 -14.85 21.62
C GLN A 105 7.55 -15.26 20.22
N PHE A 106 7.64 -14.31 19.29
CA PHE A 106 7.92 -14.54 17.87
C PHE A 106 6.94 -15.50 17.19
N THR A 107 5.68 -15.47 17.63
CA THR A 107 4.60 -16.26 17.04
C THR A 107 3.75 -15.41 16.10
N PRO A 108 3.16 -16.00 15.05
CA PRO A 108 2.22 -15.28 14.19
C PRO A 108 0.93 -15.01 14.97
N TRP A 109 0.32 -13.85 14.74
CA TRP A 109 -1.01 -13.53 15.24
C TRP A 109 -1.97 -13.25 14.10
N THR A 110 -3.22 -13.66 14.27
CA THR A 110 -4.33 -13.35 13.36
C THR A 110 -5.54 -12.94 14.18
N PRO A 111 -6.28 -11.90 13.76
CA PRO A 111 -7.47 -11.48 14.49
C PRO A 111 -8.57 -12.54 14.38
N SER A 112 -9.27 -12.75 15.47
CA SER A 112 -10.51 -13.52 15.53
C SER A 112 -11.67 -12.77 14.88
N ALA A 113 -12.73 -13.49 14.50
CA ALA A 113 -13.95 -12.89 13.97
C ALA A 113 -14.61 -11.90 14.95
N ALA A 114 -14.52 -12.17 16.26
CA ALA A 114 -15.05 -11.30 17.31
C ALA A 114 -14.26 -9.98 17.38
N GLU A 115 -12.93 -10.04 17.32
CA GLU A 115 -12.07 -8.85 17.28
C GLU A 115 -12.33 -8.01 16.02
N LEU A 116 -12.42 -8.64 14.84
CA LEU A 116 -12.75 -7.95 13.60
C LEU A 116 -14.11 -7.25 13.67
N THR A 117 -15.13 -7.94 14.21
CA THR A 117 -16.48 -7.36 14.38
C THR A 117 -16.47 -6.19 15.36
N ALA A 118 -15.76 -6.32 16.48
CA ALA A 118 -15.63 -5.25 17.46
C ALA A 118 -14.89 -4.04 16.86
N LEU A 119 -13.78 -4.27 16.16
CA LEU A 119 -13.00 -3.24 15.49
C LEU A 119 -13.84 -2.51 14.41
N ALA A 120 -14.58 -3.26 13.59
CA ALA A 120 -15.48 -2.71 12.57
C ALA A 120 -16.55 -1.77 13.14
N ARG A 121 -17.00 -1.98 14.39
CA ARG A 121 -17.99 -1.10 15.05
C ARG A 121 -17.39 0.18 15.62
N ARG A 122 -16.11 0.19 15.96
CA ARG A 122 -15.47 1.27 16.73
C ARG A 122 -14.28 1.97 16.06
N TRP A 123 -13.87 1.53 14.86
CA TRP A 123 -12.68 2.06 14.17
C TRP A 123 -12.68 3.59 14.07
N SER A 124 -13.83 4.21 13.78
CA SER A 124 -13.99 5.67 13.63
C SER A 124 -14.08 6.43 14.96
N LYS A 125 -13.92 5.72 16.08
CA LYS A 125 -13.89 6.29 17.43
C LYS A 125 -12.63 5.91 18.18
N LEU A 126 -11.68 5.23 17.51
CA LEU A 126 -10.41 4.90 18.13
C LEU A 126 -9.67 6.20 18.48
N PRO A 127 -9.10 6.29 19.69
CA PRO A 127 -8.36 7.47 20.07
C PRO A 127 -7.10 7.57 19.21
N ARG A 128 -6.73 8.80 18.86
CA ARG A 128 -5.43 9.08 18.27
C ARG A 128 -4.33 8.60 19.20
N ALA A 129 -3.18 8.25 18.65
CA ALA A 129 -2.01 7.83 19.42
C ALA A 129 -0.89 8.92 19.44
N PRO A 130 -1.15 10.17 19.91
CA PRO A 130 -0.16 11.25 19.81
C PRO A 130 1.00 11.11 20.80
N LYS A 131 0.78 10.42 21.93
CA LYS A 131 1.84 10.13 22.89
C LYS A 131 2.52 8.83 22.47
N LYS A 132 3.76 8.95 22.00
CA LYS A 132 4.62 7.83 21.61
C LYS A 132 5.65 7.59 22.72
N ASP A 133 5.77 6.35 23.17
CA ASP A 133 6.89 5.90 23.98
C ASP A 133 8.15 5.81 23.09
N PRO A 134 9.22 6.58 23.37
CA PRO A 134 10.44 6.59 22.56
C PRO A 134 11.16 5.24 22.50
N THR A 135 10.81 4.28 23.35
CA THR A 135 11.43 2.96 23.42
C THR A 135 10.64 1.87 22.69
N THR A 136 9.36 2.08 22.42
CA THR A 136 8.46 1.05 21.87
C THR A 136 7.63 1.52 20.68
N ASP A 137 7.41 2.82 20.54
CA ASP A 137 6.55 3.39 19.51
C ASP A 137 7.35 4.08 18.40
N LEU A 138 6.68 4.22 17.25
CA LEU A 138 7.19 4.95 16.09
C LEU A 138 6.38 6.22 15.90
N LEU A 139 7.08 7.35 15.70
CA LEU A 139 6.45 8.62 15.37
C LEU A 139 6.47 8.82 13.87
N LEU A 140 5.30 8.74 13.22
CA LEU A 140 5.18 8.93 11.78
C LEU A 140 5.54 10.37 11.37
N GLY A 141 6.36 10.49 10.34
CA GLY A 141 6.74 11.75 9.71
C GLY A 141 6.05 11.96 8.37
N GLN A 142 6.10 10.94 7.51
CA GLN A 142 5.47 10.93 6.19
C GLN A 142 5.12 9.49 5.79
N VAL A 143 4.01 9.32 5.07
CA VAL A 143 3.63 8.03 4.47
C VAL A 143 3.44 8.19 2.97
N LEU A 144 4.10 7.35 2.19
CA LEU A 144 3.97 7.31 0.73
C LEU A 144 3.30 6.01 0.32
N PHE A 145 2.15 6.12 -0.33
CA PHE A 145 1.43 5.00 -0.91
C PHE A 145 1.72 4.92 -2.41
N THR A 146 1.94 3.72 -2.91
CA THR A 146 1.92 3.44 -4.34
C THR A 146 1.04 2.24 -4.62
N VAL A 147 0.02 2.40 -5.44
CA VAL A 147 -0.80 1.30 -5.93
C VAL A 147 -0.47 1.07 -7.40
N ALA A 148 -0.05 -0.14 -7.75
CA ALA A 148 0.31 -0.47 -9.12
C ALA A 148 -0.53 -1.63 -9.65
N ALA A 149 -1.01 -1.50 -10.87
CA ALA A 149 -1.57 -2.61 -11.63
C ALA A 149 -0.45 -3.46 -12.26
N PRO A 150 -0.71 -4.74 -12.63
CA PRO A 150 0.32 -5.66 -13.08
C PRO A 150 1.14 -5.15 -14.28
N GLU A 151 0.47 -4.46 -15.22
CA GLU A 151 1.11 -3.89 -16.41
C GLU A 151 2.09 -2.74 -16.10
N ARG A 152 2.12 -2.25 -14.86
CA ARG A 152 3.04 -1.19 -14.40
C ARG A 152 4.11 -1.69 -13.42
N PHE A 153 4.13 -2.96 -13.05
CA PHE A 153 5.07 -3.48 -12.05
C PHE A 153 6.54 -3.26 -12.42
N GLU A 154 6.94 -3.47 -13.67
CA GLU A 154 8.33 -3.26 -14.09
C GLU A 154 8.74 -1.77 -14.02
N GLN A 155 7.82 -0.86 -14.34
CA GLN A 155 8.06 0.58 -14.29
C GLN A 155 8.14 1.09 -12.85
N VAL A 156 7.23 0.63 -11.98
CA VAL A 156 7.15 1.06 -10.58
C VAL A 156 8.24 0.41 -9.73
N PHE A 157 8.59 -0.84 -10.02
CA PHE A 157 9.61 -1.61 -9.33
C PHE A 157 10.70 -2.04 -10.33
N PRO A 158 11.59 -1.12 -10.75
CA PRO A 158 12.62 -1.42 -11.75
C PRO A 158 13.73 -2.33 -11.21
N ARG A 159 13.87 -2.44 -9.88
CA ARG A 159 14.81 -3.36 -9.21
C ARG A 159 14.01 -4.40 -8.45
N GLN A 160 13.95 -5.61 -9.00
CA GLN A 160 13.25 -6.75 -8.39
C GLN A 160 14.24 -7.87 -8.11
N ASP A 161 14.52 -8.10 -6.83
CA ASP A 161 15.17 -9.33 -6.40
C ASP A 161 14.17 -10.50 -6.48
N GLU A 162 14.64 -11.71 -6.23
CA GLU A 162 13.79 -12.91 -6.26
C GLU A 162 12.63 -12.84 -5.25
N ALA A 163 12.81 -12.11 -4.15
CA ALA A 163 11.75 -11.89 -3.16
C ALA A 163 10.60 -11.10 -3.75
N LEU A 164 10.91 -9.94 -4.32
CA LEU A 164 9.93 -9.02 -4.87
C LEU A 164 9.28 -9.61 -6.12
N LYS A 165 10.04 -10.30 -6.99
CA LYS A 165 9.45 -11.04 -8.12
C LYS A 165 8.40 -12.04 -7.65
N HIS A 166 8.67 -12.79 -6.57
CA HIS A 166 7.71 -13.74 -6.01
C HIS A 166 6.45 -13.06 -5.46
N VAL A 167 6.61 -11.89 -4.84
CA VAL A 167 5.48 -11.08 -4.37
C VAL A 167 4.62 -10.60 -5.55
N LEU A 168 5.25 -10.08 -6.60
CA LEU A 168 4.54 -9.48 -7.75
C LEU A 168 3.95 -10.53 -8.70
N ALA A 169 4.54 -11.72 -8.78
CA ALA A 169 4.02 -12.82 -9.59
C ALA A 169 2.56 -13.14 -9.24
N ASP A 170 1.72 -13.21 -10.26
CA ASP A 170 0.28 -13.49 -10.18
C ASP A 170 -0.54 -12.54 -9.29
N SER A 171 0.03 -11.40 -8.88
CA SER A 171 -0.68 -10.41 -8.08
C SER A 171 -1.65 -9.62 -8.96
N ALA A 172 -2.89 -9.46 -8.49
CA ALA A 172 -3.92 -8.63 -9.12
C ALA A 172 -3.60 -7.13 -9.02
N VAL A 173 -2.93 -6.72 -7.94
CA VAL A 173 -2.47 -5.35 -7.68
C VAL A 173 -1.32 -5.42 -6.67
N SER A 174 -0.44 -4.42 -6.70
CA SER A 174 0.57 -4.21 -5.65
C SER A 174 0.24 -2.94 -4.86
N LEU A 175 0.38 -3.01 -3.53
CA LEU A 175 0.35 -1.86 -2.63
C LEU A 175 1.72 -1.72 -1.99
N GLN A 176 2.40 -0.59 -2.24
CA GLN A 176 3.60 -0.20 -1.50
C GLN A 176 3.22 0.85 -0.46
N ILE A 177 3.74 0.68 0.75
CA ILE A 177 3.66 1.65 1.85
C ILE A 177 5.09 1.96 2.27
N VAL A 178 5.48 3.24 2.20
CA VAL A 178 6.75 3.73 2.74
C VAL A 178 6.44 4.67 3.89
N GLU A 179 6.77 4.25 5.10
CA GLU A 179 6.62 5.04 6.31
C GLU A 179 7.97 5.58 6.74
N ASN A 180 8.09 6.89 6.75
CA ASN A 180 9.21 7.60 7.32
C ASN A 180 8.88 7.99 8.76
N TYR A 181 9.81 7.73 9.66
CA TYR A 181 9.64 8.01 11.08
C TYR A 181 10.52 9.18 11.51
N ARG A 182 9.98 9.99 12.43
CA ARG A 182 10.73 11.04 13.12
C ARG A 182 11.44 10.42 14.33
N PRO A 183 12.68 10.85 14.60
CA PRO A 183 13.35 10.42 15.82
C PRO A 183 12.57 10.91 17.04
N LEU A 184 12.45 10.04 18.05
CA LEU A 184 11.86 10.38 19.34
C LEU A 184 12.97 10.71 20.34
N PRO A 185 12.81 11.69 21.23
CA PRO A 185 13.78 11.94 22.29
C PRO A 185 13.91 10.71 23.20
N VAL A 186 15.05 10.03 23.14
CA VAL A 186 15.32 8.85 23.98
C VAL A 186 15.83 9.33 25.35
N PRO A 187 15.18 8.97 26.47
CA PRO A 187 15.67 9.29 27.80
C PRO A 187 17.06 8.67 28.03
N PRO A 188 17.93 9.30 28.86
CA PRO A 188 19.22 8.73 29.22
C PRO A 188 19.06 7.28 29.70
N GLN A 189 19.69 6.34 29.00
CA GLN A 189 19.68 4.93 29.37
C GLN A 189 20.86 4.63 30.31
N PRO A 190 20.79 3.57 31.13
CA PRO A 190 21.96 3.06 31.85
C PRO A 190 23.15 2.92 30.91
N SER A 191 24.35 3.22 31.42
CA SER A 191 25.59 3.30 30.63
C SER A 191 25.76 2.07 29.73
N GLY A 192 25.78 2.29 28.40
CA GLY A 192 26.05 1.26 27.40
C GLY A 192 24.86 0.80 26.57
N VAL A 193 23.62 1.20 26.89
CA VAL A 193 22.45 0.87 26.07
C VAL A 193 22.27 1.90 24.94
N VAL A 194 22.52 1.48 23.71
CA VAL A 194 22.22 2.26 22.50
C VAL A 194 20.86 1.83 21.96
N ILE A 195 19.90 2.75 21.90
CA ILE A 195 18.59 2.50 21.30
C ILE A 195 18.66 2.90 19.83
N THR A 196 18.65 1.90 18.96
CA THR A 196 18.52 2.09 17.51
C THR A 196 17.09 2.53 17.19
N GLN A 197 16.95 3.68 16.52
CA GLN A 197 15.64 4.16 16.06
C GLN A 197 15.39 3.76 14.61
N VAL A 198 14.19 3.27 14.32
CA VAL A 198 13.75 3.00 12.94
C VAL A 198 13.50 4.34 12.25
N MET A 199 14.10 4.54 11.09
CA MET A 199 13.96 5.74 10.27
C MET A 199 12.94 5.53 9.15
N GLU A 200 12.91 4.33 8.56
CA GLU A 200 12.01 4.00 7.47
C GLU A 200 11.55 2.55 7.61
N ARG A 201 10.28 2.31 7.28
CA ARG A 201 9.77 0.99 6.89
C ARG A 201 9.21 1.10 5.48
N LYS A 202 9.65 0.20 4.60
CA LYS A 202 9.13 0.07 3.25
C LYS A 202 8.54 -1.32 3.08
N SER A 203 7.23 -1.40 2.87
CA SER A 203 6.53 -2.66 2.63
C SER A 203 5.92 -2.68 1.24
N ILE A 204 6.07 -3.80 0.52
CA ILE A 204 5.43 -4.03 -0.79
C ILE A 204 4.58 -5.29 -0.66
N TYR A 205 3.27 -5.14 -0.85
CA TYR A 205 2.25 -6.18 -0.74
C TYR A 205 1.75 -6.55 -2.13
N GLY A 206 1.84 -7.82 -2.51
CA GLY A 206 1.28 -8.35 -3.75
C GLY A 206 -0.03 -9.08 -3.46
N VAL A 207 -1.16 -8.55 -3.93
CA VAL A 207 -2.48 -9.14 -3.67
C VAL A 207 -2.72 -10.31 -4.62
N LYS A 208 -2.67 -11.54 -4.10
CA LYS A 208 -2.84 -12.78 -4.88
C LYS A 208 -4.26 -13.34 -4.83
N LYS A 209 -4.98 -13.12 -3.73
CA LYS A 209 -6.37 -13.55 -3.56
C LYS A 209 -7.25 -12.38 -3.17
N VAL A 210 -8.40 -12.28 -3.82
CA VAL A 210 -9.34 -11.17 -3.67
C VAL A 210 -10.71 -11.74 -3.34
N SER A 211 -11.30 -11.26 -2.25
CA SER A 211 -12.70 -11.49 -1.92
C SER A 211 -13.34 -10.16 -1.47
N SER A 212 -14.65 -10.15 -1.24
CA SER A 212 -15.34 -8.96 -0.73
C SER A 212 -14.96 -8.59 0.71
N ALA A 213 -14.37 -9.53 1.47
CA ALA A 213 -14.07 -9.35 2.89
C ALA A 213 -12.57 -9.36 3.21
N VAL A 214 -11.75 -9.98 2.35
CA VAL A 214 -10.33 -10.18 2.61
C VAL A 214 -9.53 -10.07 1.31
N LEU A 215 -8.43 -9.32 1.35
CA LEU A 215 -7.35 -9.40 0.38
C LEU A 215 -6.19 -10.17 1.02
N GLU A 216 -5.60 -11.12 0.29
CA GLU A 216 -4.48 -11.93 0.80
C GLU A 216 -3.35 -11.98 -0.22
N GLY A 217 -2.14 -12.15 0.28
CA GLY A 217 -0.99 -12.42 -0.56
C GLY A 217 0.30 -12.40 0.22
N ASP A 218 1.38 -12.10 -0.50
CA ASP A 218 2.73 -12.08 0.03
C ASP A 218 3.25 -10.65 0.12
N HIS A 219 4.24 -10.43 0.99
CA HIS A 219 4.90 -9.15 1.08
C HIS A 219 6.40 -9.28 1.28
N VAL A 220 7.10 -8.23 0.89
CA VAL A 220 8.45 -7.93 1.34
C VAL A 220 8.39 -6.68 2.21
N THR A 221 9.20 -6.64 3.25
CA THR A 221 9.34 -5.43 4.08
C THR A 221 10.81 -5.16 4.38
N GLY A 222 11.24 -3.94 4.10
CA GLY A 222 12.54 -3.39 4.44
C GLY A 222 12.43 -2.43 5.62
N PHE A 223 13.45 -2.39 6.45
CA PHE A 223 13.64 -1.37 7.49
C PHE A 223 14.98 -0.69 7.30
N ILE A 224 15.02 0.61 7.56
CA ILE A 224 16.25 1.38 7.75
C ILE A 224 16.26 1.84 9.19
N ALA A 225 17.32 1.51 9.92
CA ALA A 225 17.49 1.91 11.32
C ALA A 225 18.79 2.72 11.51
N ALA A 226 18.76 3.69 12.42
CA ALA A 226 19.90 4.53 12.77
C ALA A 226 20.87 3.76 13.69
N GLY A 227 21.96 3.24 13.12
CA GLY A 227 23.04 2.57 13.86
C GLY A 227 24.23 3.50 14.15
N PRO A 228 25.21 3.04 14.95
CA PRO A 228 26.45 3.78 15.18
C PRO A 228 27.22 3.96 13.86
N GLY A 229 27.24 5.19 13.34
CA GLY A 229 28.04 5.59 12.17
C GLY A 229 27.42 5.35 10.79
N PHE A 230 26.43 4.46 10.64
CA PHE A 230 25.77 4.20 9.34
C PHE A 230 24.35 3.62 9.48
N PRO A 231 23.47 3.80 8.48
CA PRO A 231 22.15 3.16 8.43
C PRO A 231 22.24 1.64 8.26
N ILE A 232 21.39 0.89 8.97
CA ILE A 232 21.35 -0.58 8.92
C ILE A 232 20.10 -1.03 8.13
N PRO A 233 20.26 -1.59 6.92
CA PRO A 233 19.13 -2.14 6.15
C PRO A 233 18.79 -3.56 6.61
N LEU A 234 17.50 -3.83 6.82
CA LEU A 234 16.99 -5.17 7.16
C LEU A 234 15.82 -5.51 6.23
N ASN A 235 15.90 -6.64 5.52
CA ASN A 235 14.85 -7.07 4.58
C ASN A 235 14.26 -8.40 5.00
N PHE A 236 12.94 -8.48 4.97
CA PHE A 236 12.18 -9.66 5.35
C PHE A 236 11.07 -9.95 4.35
N ARG A 237 10.56 -11.18 4.39
CA ARG A 237 9.44 -11.65 3.58
C ARG A 237 8.32 -12.11 4.49
N GLY A 238 7.12 -12.22 3.97
CA GLY A 238 6.01 -12.75 4.73
C GLY A 238 4.73 -12.85 3.93
N THR A 239 3.65 -13.10 4.65
CA THR A 239 2.29 -13.07 4.11
C THR A 239 1.52 -11.94 4.77
N PHE A 240 0.46 -11.50 4.12
CA PHE A 240 -0.45 -10.54 4.69
C PHE A 240 -1.90 -10.89 4.42
N ARG A 241 -2.76 -10.39 5.29
CA ARG A 241 -4.21 -10.32 5.08
C ARG A 241 -4.69 -8.91 5.37
N MET A 242 -5.51 -8.35 4.48
CA MET A 242 -6.26 -7.13 4.72
C MET A 242 -7.72 -7.47 4.91
N TYR A 243 -8.22 -7.30 6.13
CA TYR A 243 -9.61 -7.57 6.48
C TYR A 243 -10.45 -6.32 6.28
N CYS A 244 -11.49 -6.42 5.47
CA CYS A 244 -12.49 -5.39 5.33
C CYS A 244 -13.24 -5.21 6.65
N LEU A 245 -13.25 -3.99 7.18
CA LEU A 245 -14.03 -3.64 8.37
C LEU A 245 -15.36 -2.99 8.02
N THR A 246 -15.39 -2.09 7.03
CA THR A 246 -16.63 -1.45 6.57
C THR A 246 -16.52 -0.94 5.14
N SER A 247 -17.67 -0.94 4.45
CA SER A 247 -17.89 -0.24 3.18
C SER A 247 -16.94 -0.66 2.06
N CYS A 248 -16.51 -1.92 2.03
CA CYS A 248 -15.55 -2.34 1.02
C CYS A 248 -16.20 -2.54 -0.35
N ALA A 249 -15.55 -2.01 -1.38
CA ALA A 249 -15.97 -2.22 -2.75
C ALA A 249 -15.98 -3.73 -3.06
N ARG A 250 -17.07 -4.23 -3.64
CA ARG A 250 -17.16 -5.64 -4.02
C ARG A 250 -16.18 -5.88 -5.15
N GLY A 251 -15.08 -6.58 -4.85
CA GLY A 251 -14.10 -6.98 -5.85
C GLY A 251 -14.77 -7.83 -6.93
N THR A 252 -15.04 -7.23 -8.08
CA THR A 252 -15.32 -7.99 -9.30
C THR A 252 -14.01 -7.95 -10.08
N VAL A 253 -13.32 -9.07 -10.18
CA VAL A 253 -12.18 -9.17 -11.10
C VAL A 253 -12.77 -8.94 -12.50
N ALA A 254 -12.40 -7.84 -13.15
CA ALA A 254 -12.81 -7.61 -14.52
C ALA A 254 -12.32 -8.81 -15.36
N PRO A 255 -13.18 -9.49 -16.14
CA PRO A 255 -12.73 -10.61 -16.94
C PRO A 255 -11.69 -10.12 -17.94
N THR A 256 -10.48 -10.68 -17.84
CA THR A 256 -9.44 -10.51 -18.86
C THR A 256 -10.06 -10.88 -20.20
N LYS A 257 -10.12 -9.92 -21.13
CA LYS A 257 -10.52 -10.21 -22.52
C LYS A 257 -9.44 -11.09 -23.13
N THR A 258 -9.52 -12.39 -22.92
CA THR A 258 -8.79 -13.36 -23.71
C THR A 258 -9.43 -13.35 -25.09
N THR A 259 -8.88 -12.56 -26.00
CA THR A 259 -9.23 -12.60 -27.42
C THR A 259 -8.91 -14.00 -27.92
N ARG A 260 -9.90 -14.89 -27.91
CA ARG A 260 -9.79 -16.22 -28.50
C ARG A 260 -9.50 -16.03 -29.99
N PRO A 261 -8.41 -16.58 -30.54
CA PRO A 261 -8.19 -16.51 -31.98
C PRO A 261 -9.37 -17.13 -32.71
N ARG A 262 -9.93 -16.39 -33.67
CA ARG A 262 -11.00 -16.89 -34.53
C ARG A 262 -10.44 -18.07 -35.33
N PRO A 263 -11.08 -19.25 -35.36
CA PRO A 263 -10.62 -20.35 -36.19
C PRO A 263 -10.55 -19.90 -37.66
N PRO A 264 -9.55 -20.34 -38.45
CA PRO A 264 -9.56 -20.12 -39.88
C PRO A 264 -10.84 -20.72 -40.46
N GLY A 265 -11.61 -19.91 -41.18
CA GLY A 265 -12.80 -20.37 -41.87
C GLY A 265 -12.42 -21.48 -42.85
N GLN A 266 -12.88 -22.71 -42.58
CA GLN A 266 -12.81 -23.79 -43.56
C GLN A 266 -13.61 -23.37 -44.80
N GLY A 267 -12.90 -23.24 -45.91
CA GLY A 267 -13.49 -23.02 -47.22
C GLY A 267 -14.51 -24.13 -47.51
N ARG A 268 -15.75 -23.72 -47.76
CA ARG A 268 -16.72 -24.60 -48.41
C ARG A 268 -16.36 -24.66 -49.89
N GLY A 269 -15.64 -25.71 -50.26
CA GLY A 269 -15.72 -26.24 -51.61
C GLY A 269 -17.16 -26.68 -51.88
N ARG A 270 -17.73 -26.18 -52.97
CA ARG A 270 -18.85 -26.81 -53.66
C ARG A 270 -18.47 -26.87 -55.13
N THR A 271 -18.31 -28.12 -55.57
CA THR A 271 -18.65 -28.72 -56.88
C THR A 271 -19.09 -27.77 -57.98
#